data_AF-A0A7S1Z373-F1
#
_entry.id   AF-A0A7S1Z373-F1
#
_cell.length_a   1.000
_cell.length_b   1.000
_cell.length_c   1.000
_cell.angle_alpha   90.00
_cell.angle_beta   90.00
_cell.angle_gamma   90.00
#
_symmetry.space_group_name_H-M   'P 1'
#
loop_
_entity.id
_entity.type
_entity.pdbx_description
1 polymer ?
#
loop_
_entity_poly.entity_id
_entity_poly.type
_entity_poly.pdbx_seq_one_letter_code
_entity_poly.pdbx_strand_id
1 'polypeptide(L)'
;AASHMQLSNFNKFDMTYIDKIGHEEIGKFKWKKLTREQKYDAVYKVVSDPDQYKERLAASNFDKFLSTLDYFIGGDTSQKALIGKQLDVAMKKLSQTTNIAGSLLGIYDKCKAINKPTAPLKDKFWSLFAKCYDSACASFSNDPACIDKLDRPMKEVLEYSKGLHKKLHDTSSSGISSGKGEDAKRITNTMKGMIKMQCDVILKKKDLWANLSHTCQNPCPPKTLAWNTMSPRDWTAIIHSILLMVHNKHFHENFSKEIVDLQWALQIIGTFSFVKVCAACNNGDCKCKCHKCRKQLDRCSCGNNHKNKRLKVTLCNDTVQIQVPDNLDKPNHWGHLAWNFCQFMDSNN
;
A
#
# COMPACT_ATOMS: atom_id res chain seq x y z
N ALA A 1 -22.42 3.88 -35.32
CA ALA A 1 -21.07 3.88 -34.70
C ALA A 1 -20.24 5.13 -35.03
N ALA A 2 -20.46 5.82 -36.16
CA ALA A 2 -20.03 7.23 -36.34
C ALA A 2 -21.12 8.25 -35.96
N SER A 3 -22.40 7.85 -36.04
CA SER A 3 -23.59 8.63 -35.69
C SER A 3 -23.66 9.17 -34.26
N HIS A 4 -22.89 8.62 -33.32
CA HIS A 4 -22.83 9.07 -31.91
C HIS A 4 -21.49 9.70 -31.53
N MET A 5 -20.55 9.79 -32.47
CA MET A 5 -19.24 10.38 -32.23
C MET A 5 -19.35 11.89 -32.38
N GLN A 6 -18.82 12.67 -31.42
CA GLN A 6 -18.77 14.12 -31.57
C GLN A 6 -17.72 14.54 -32.59
N LEU A 7 -17.97 15.62 -33.34
CA LEU A 7 -17.06 16.19 -34.33
C LEU A 7 -15.65 16.46 -33.76
N SER A 8 -15.56 16.85 -32.49
CA SER A 8 -14.29 17.07 -31.78
C SER A 8 -13.42 15.81 -31.68
N ASN A 9 -14.04 14.63 -31.56
CA ASN A 9 -13.34 13.35 -31.59
C ASN A 9 -13.12 12.85 -33.03
N PHE A 10 -14.01 13.22 -33.95
CA PHE A 10 -13.88 12.89 -35.37
C PHE A 10 -12.68 13.61 -36.03
N ASN A 11 -12.36 14.83 -35.60
CA ASN A 11 -11.20 15.59 -36.08
C ASN A 11 -9.84 14.94 -35.75
N LYS A 12 -9.82 13.86 -34.94
CA LYS A 12 -8.61 13.09 -34.61
C LYS A 12 -8.30 12.00 -35.65
N PHE A 13 -9.21 11.71 -36.58
CA PHE A 13 -8.96 10.74 -37.62
C PHE A 13 -7.90 11.24 -38.60
N ASP A 14 -7.08 10.31 -39.08
CA ASP A 14 -6.05 10.59 -40.08
C ASP A 14 -6.68 11.13 -41.36
N MET A 15 -6.11 12.24 -41.87
CA MET A 15 -6.56 12.91 -43.09
C MET A 15 -6.65 11.96 -44.28
N THR A 16 -5.83 10.92 -44.30
CA THR A 16 -5.82 9.91 -45.36
C THR A 16 -7.17 9.20 -45.53
N TYR A 17 -7.89 8.94 -44.42
CA TYR A 17 -9.23 8.35 -44.47
C TYR A 17 -10.28 9.39 -44.85
N ILE A 18 -10.14 10.62 -44.35
CA ILE A 18 -11.04 11.73 -44.63
C ILE A 18 -11.00 12.09 -46.12
N ASP A 19 -9.81 12.14 -46.71
CA ASP A 19 -9.63 12.40 -48.13
C ASP A 19 -10.20 11.27 -48.99
N LYS A 20 -10.07 9.99 -48.59
CA LYS A 20 -10.69 8.86 -49.31
C LYS A 20 -12.21 8.98 -49.35
N ILE A 21 -12.84 9.14 -48.19
CA ILE A 21 -14.30 9.27 -48.10
C ILE A 21 -14.76 10.53 -48.83
N GLY A 22 -14.10 11.68 -48.60
CA GLY A 22 -14.44 12.92 -49.27
C GLY A 22 -14.32 12.87 -50.80
N HIS A 23 -13.35 12.13 -51.33
CA HIS A 23 -13.20 11.92 -52.77
C HIS A 23 -14.32 11.08 -53.37
N GLU A 24 -14.77 10.04 -52.68
CA GLU A 24 -15.85 9.16 -53.12
C GLU A 24 -17.22 9.86 -53.03
N GLU A 25 -17.44 10.65 -51.98
CA GLU A 25 -18.77 11.19 -51.64
C GLU A 25 -19.04 12.58 -52.24
N ILE A 26 -18.04 13.45 -52.23
CA ILE A 26 -18.17 14.85 -52.65
C ILE A 26 -17.56 15.06 -54.05
N GLY A 27 -16.71 14.13 -54.48
CA GLY A 27 -16.04 14.13 -55.77
C GLY A 27 -14.72 14.91 -55.75
N LYS A 28 -13.72 14.39 -56.48
CA LYS A 28 -12.32 14.88 -56.48
C LYS A 28 -12.17 16.38 -56.70
N PHE A 29 -12.96 16.99 -57.59
CA PHE A 29 -12.84 18.41 -57.94
C PHE A 29 -13.42 19.35 -56.87
N LYS A 30 -14.58 19.02 -56.29
CA LYS A 30 -15.17 19.81 -55.21
C LYS A 30 -14.36 19.65 -53.93
N TRP A 31 -13.87 18.44 -53.67
CA TRP A 31 -13.06 18.12 -52.49
C TRP A 31 -11.73 18.88 -52.41
N LYS A 32 -11.03 19.06 -53.54
CA LYS A 32 -9.77 19.83 -53.59
C LYS A 32 -9.93 21.32 -53.24
N LYS A 33 -11.14 21.87 -53.33
CA LYS A 33 -11.42 23.29 -53.03
C LYS A 33 -11.78 23.54 -51.56
N LEU A 34 -11.95 22.48 -50.76
CA LEU A 34 -12.32 22.58 -49.35
C LEU A 34 -11.09 22.77 -48.46
N THR A 35 -11.23 23.63 -47.44
CA THR A 35 -10.24 23.74 -46.36
C THR A 35 -10.23 22.50 -45.47
N ARG A 36 -9.19 22.34 -44.66
CA ARG A 36 -9.04 21.18 -43.76
C ARG A 36 -10.26 20.97 -42.85
N GLU A 37 -10.74 22.03 -42.23
CA GLU A 37 -11.88 21.98 -41.30
C GLU A 37 -13.18 21.64 -42.04
N GLN A 38 -13.40 22.26 -43.21
CA GLN A 38 -14.55 21.97 -44.06
C GLN A 38 -14.57 20.53 -44.57
N LYS A 39 -13.40 19.93 -44.81
CA LYS A 39 -13.27 18.51 -45.19
C LYS A 39 -13.77 17.58 -44.08
N TYR A 40 -13.29 17.78 -42.84
CA TYR A 40 -13.77 16.99 -41.71
C TYR A 40 -15.27 17.18 -41.49
N ASP A 41 -15.76 18.41 -41.58
CA ASP A 41 -17.17 18.73 -41.35
C ASP A 41 -18.09 18.12 -42.41
N ALA A 42 -17.66 18.13 -43.67
CA ALA A 42 -18.40 17.54 -44.79
C ALA A 42 -18.43 16.01 -44.70
N VAL A 43 -17.30 15.37 -44.40
CA VAL A 43 -17.27 13.91 -44.20
C VAL A 43 -18.07 13.53 -42.95
N TYR A 44 -17.93 14.27 -41.85
CA TYR A 44 -18.70 14.03 -40.63
C TYR A 44 -20.21 14.01 -40.90
N LYS A 45 -20.75 15.00 -41.64
CA LYS A 45 -22.16 15.03 -42.03
C LYS A 45 -22.59 13.78 -42.79
N VAL A 46 -21.74 13.28 -43.69
CA VAL A 46 -22.00 12.09 -44.50
C VAL A 46 -22.02 10.81 -43.64
N VAL A 47 -21.03 10.61 -42.75
CA VAL A 47 -20.98 9.41 -41.88
C VAL A 47 -21.91 9.48 -40.66
N SER A 48 -22.36 10.67 -40.28
CA SER A 48 -23.32 10.86 -39.19
C SER A 48 -24.78 10.71 -39.63
N ASP A 49 -25.05 10.70 -40.94
CA ASP A 49 -26.39 10.48 -41.49
C ASP A 49 -26.87 9.03 -41.21
N PRO A 50 -27.95 8.85 -40.42
CA PRO A 50 -28.46 7.53 -40.08
C PRO A 50 -28.95 6.72 -41.28
N ASP A 51 -29.47 7.38 -42.30
CA ASP A 51 -30.08 6.71 -43.45
C ASP A 51 -29.01 6.23 -44.42
N GLN A 52 -28.01 7.08 -44.71
CA GLN A 52 -26.83 6.64 -45.48
C GLN A 52 -26.03 5.55 -44.76
N TYR A 53 -25.95 5.60 -43.43
CA TYR A 53 -25.29 4.55 -42.65
C TYR A 53 -25.97 3.20 -42.84
N LYS A 54 -27.31 3.15 -42.78
CA LYS A 54 -28.09 1.92 -43.03
C LYS A 54 -27.91 1.41 -44.45
N GLU A 55 -27.97 2.30 -45.44
CA GLU A 55 -27.81 1.93 -46.84
C GLU A 55 -26.42 1.35 -47.13
N ARG A 56 -25.35 1.97 -46.62
CA ARG A 56 -23.98 1.47 -46.77
C ARG A 56 -23.74 0.16 -46.05
N LEU A 57 -24.33 -0.02 -44.86
CA LEU A 57 -24.28 -1.31 -44.15
C LEU A 57 -24.90 -2.43 -45.00
N ALA A 58 -26.06 -2.16 -45.61
CA ALA A 58 -26.74 -3.10 -46.48
C ALA A 58 -25.96 -3.36 -47.78
N ALA A 59 -25.43 -2.32 -48.42
CA ALA A 59 -24.65 -2.41 -49.66
C ALA A 59 -23.34 -3.20 -49.48
N SER A 60 -22.70 -3.10 -48.30
CA SER A 60 -21.49 -3.84 -47.97
C SER A 60 -21.76 -5.26 -47.45
N ASN A 61 -23.02 -5.66 -47.25
CA ASN A 61 -23.45 -6.87 -46.54
C ASN A 61 -22.85 -6.99 -45.12
N PHE A 62 -22.35 -5.89 -44.56
CA PHE A 62 -21.71 -5.90 -43.25
C PHE A 62 -22.75 -6.10 -42.14
N ASP A 63 -24.00 -5.68 -42.38
CA ASP A 63 -25.16 -6.03 -41.57
C ASP A 63 -25.34 -7.56 -41.44
N LYS A 64 -25.28 -8.31 -42.54
CA LYS A 64 -25.37 -9.77 -42.55
C LYS A 64 -24.20 -10.43 -41.84
N PHE A 65 -23.00 -9.89 -42.03
CA PHE A 65 -21.82 -10.31 -41.27
C PHE A 65 -22.03 -10.10 -39.77
N LEU A 66 -22.52 -8.93 -39.36
CA LEU A 66 -22.81 -8.65 -37.94
C LEU A 66 -23.89 -9.59 -37.39
N SER A 67 -24.95 -9.88 -38.13
CA SER A 67 -25.97 -10.86 -37.71
C SER A 67 -25.41 -12.27 -37.60
N THR A 68 -24.55 -12.67 -38.53
CA THR A 68 -23.90 -13.99 -38.51
C THR A 68 -22.90 -14.09 -37.34
N LEU A 69 -22.13 -13.03 -37.10
CA LEU A 69 -21.25 -12.93 -35.95
C LEU A 69 -22.04 -12.98 -34.64
N ASP A 70 -23.14 -12.23 -34.53
CA ASP A 70 -24.04 -12.24 -33.37
C ASP A 70 -24.58 -13.65 -33.10
N TYR A 71 -25.00 -14.36 -34.14
CA TYR A 71 -25.39 -15.77 -34.04
C TYR A 71 -24.25 -16.68 -33.55
N PHE A 72 -23.04 -16.55 -34.12
CA PHE A 72 -21.88 -17.37 -33.75
C PHE A 72 -21.41 -17.12 -32.30
N ILE A 73 -21.47 -15.87 -31.84
CA ILE A 73 -21.15 -15.53 -30.45
C ILE A 73 -22.35 -15.78 -29.51
N GLY A 74 -23.50 -16.23 -30.03
CA GLY A 74 -24.69 -16.58 -29.27
C GLY A 74 -25.53 -15.38 -28.79
N GLY A 75 -25.25 -14.18 -29.30
CA GLY A 75 -25.98 -12.95 -28.99
C GLY A 75 -25.58 -12.29 -27.67
N ASP A 76 -25.91 -11.00 -27.56
CA ASP A 76 -25.65 -10.16 -26.37
C ASP A 76 -26.21 -10.77 -25.08
N THR A 77 -27.41 -11.35 -25.12
CA THR A 77 -28.05 -12.00 -23.96
C THR A 77 -27.23 -13.18 -23.43
N SER A 78 -26.76 -14.07 -24.32
CA SER A 78 -25.98 -15.24 -23.91
C SER A 78 -24.60 -14.84 -23.38
N GLN A 79 -23.97 -13.83 -23.99
CA GLN A 79 -22.70 -13.28 -23.53
C GLN A 79 -22.83 -12.62 -22.16
N LYS A 80 -23.88 -11.82 -21.93
CA LYS A 80 -24.19 -11.25 -20.61
C LYS A 80 -24.44 -12.33 -19.57
N ALA A 81 -25.16 -13.40 -19.91
CA ALA A 81 -25.39 -14.53 -19.01
C ALA A 81 -24.09 -15.27 -18.67
N LEU A 82 -23.21 -15.48 -19.66
CA LEU A 82 -21.90 -16.11 -19.46
C LEU A 82 -20.99 -15.27 -18.56
N ILE A 83 -20.86 -13.98 -18.85
CA ILE A 83 -20.11 -13.03 -18.01
C ILE A 83 -20.71 -13.00 -16.60
N GLY A 84 -22.04 -13.01 -16.49
CA GLY A 84 -22.75 -13.11 -15.22
C GLY A 84 -22.33 -14.32 -14.38
N LYS A 85 -22.28 -15.52 -14.99
CA LYS A 85 -21.82 -16.74 -14.32
C LYS A 85 -20.33 -16.66 -13.93
N GLN A 86 -19.49 -16.11 -14.80
CA GLN A 86 -18.07 -15.93 -14.51
C GLN A 86 -17.85 -14.97 -13.33
N LEU A 87 -18.66 -13.91 -13.22
CA LEU A 87 -18.64 -12.98 -12.10
C LEU A 87 -19.00 -13.66 -10.78
N ASP A 88 -20.05 -14.50 -10.79
CA ASP A 88 -20.47 -15.22 -9.59
C ASP A 88 -19.38 -16.19 -9.11
N VAL A 89 -18.71 -16.87 -10.04
CA VAL A 89 -17.54 -17.72 -9.74
C VAL A 89 -16.37 -16.89 -9.21
N ALA A 90 -16.06 -15.75 -9.83
CA ALA A 90 -14.99 -14.87 -9.40
C ALA A 90 -15.23 -14.35 -7.98
N MET A 91 -16.44 -13.88 -7.67
CA MET A 91 -16.82 -13.41 -6.34
C MET A 91 -16.74 -14.50 -5.27
N LYS A 92 -17.07 -15.76 -5.62
CA LYS A 92 -16.93 -16.91 -4.72
C LYS A 92 -15.47 -17.31 -4.47
N LYS A 93 -14.59 -17.09 -5.46
CA LYS A 93 -13.16 -17.41 -5.36
C LYS A 93 -12.34 -16.36 -4.61
N LEU A 94 -12.89 -15.17 -4.36
CA LEU A 94 -12.20 -14.14 -3.59
C LEU A 94 -11.88 -14.63 -2.17
N SER A 95 -10.62 -14.49 -1.78
CA SER A 95 -10.15 -14.82 -0.44
C SER A 95 -9.29 -13.68 0.11
N GLN A 96 -9.03 -13.72 1.42
CA GLN A 96 -8.08 -12.82 2.08
C GLN A 96 -6.62 -13.05 1.64
N THR A 97 -6.33 -14.15 0.92
CA THR A 97 -4.98 -14.51 0.48
C THR A 97 -4.66 -14.08 -0.95
N THR A 98 -5.65 -13.64 -1.73
CA THR A 98 -5.48 -13.06 -3.08
C THR A 98 -5.30 -11.53 -3.04
N ASN A 99 -4.92 -10.91 -4.17
CA ASN A 99 -5.03 -9.45 -4.34
C ASN A 99 -6.53 -9.07 -4.37
N ILE A 100 -7.04 -8.55 -3.26
CA ILE A 100 -8.47 -8.30 -3.05
C ILE A 100 -8.92 -7.11 -3.91
N ALA A 101 -8.22 -5.98 -3.80
CA ALA A 101 -8.56 -4.74 -4.49
C ALA A 101 -8.51 -4.91 -6.02
N GLY A 102 -7.41 -5.46 -6.55
CA GLY A 102 -7.23 -5.72 -7.98
C GLY A 102 -8.26 -6.70 -8.55
N SER A 103 -8.58 -7.78 -7.80
CA SER A 103 -9.61 -8.73 -8.25
C SER A 103 -11.00 -8.09 -8.28
N LEU A 104 -11.34 -7.29 -7.27
CA LEU A 104 -12.61 -6.57 -7.23
C LEU A 104 -12.69 -5.46 -8.28
N LEU A 105 -11.57 -4.85 -8.67
CA LEU A 105 -11.51 -3.89 -9.77
C LEU A 105 -11.85 -4.56 -11.11
N GLY A 106 -11.28 -5.74 -11.38
CA GLY A 106 -11.63 -6.52 -12.57
C GLY A 106 -13.09 -6.98 -12.58
N ILE A 107 -13.64 -7.30 -11.40
CA ILE A 107 -15.06 -7.62 -11.22
C ILE A 107 -15.94 -6.39 -11.48
N TYR A 108 -15.55 -5.21 -11.00
CA TYR A 108 -16.26 -3.96 -11.25
C TYR A 108 -16.39 -3.69 -12.74
N ASP A 109 -15.31 -3.82 -13.51
CA ASP A 109 -15.31 -3.56 -14.96
C ASP A 109 -16.26 -4.50 -15.70
N LYS A 110 -16.27 -5.79 -15.31
CA LYS A 110 -17.21 -6.78 -15.84
C LYS A 110 -18.65 -6.49 -15.43
N CYS A 111 -18.90 -6.07 -14.19
CA CYS A 111 -20.24 -5.67 -13.75
C CYS A 111 -20.77 -4.48 -14.56
N LYS A 112 -19.94 -3.47 -14.81
CA LYS A 112 -20.31 -2.33 -15.66
C LYS A 112 -20.62 -2.76 -17.09
N ALA A 113 -19.84 -3.66 -17.68
CA ALA A 113 -20.07 -4.15 -19.04
C ALA A 113 -21.45 -4.80 -19.23
N ILE A 114 -22.01 -5.41 -18.17
CA ILE A 114 -23.32 -6.08 -18.22
C ILE A 114 -24.42 -5.34 -17.43
N ASN A 115 -24.18 -4.10 -17.01
CA ASN A 115 -25.10 -3.28 -16.19
C ASN A 115 -25.54 -3.94 -14.87
N LYS A 116 -24.68 -4.75 -14.23
CA LYS A 116 -24.94 -5.30 -12.89
C LYS A 116 -24.62 -4.26 -11.79
N PRO A 117 -25.34 -4.29 -10.65
CA PRO A 117 -25.04 -3.42 -9.51
C PRO A 117 -23.62 -3.62 -8.95
N THR A 118 -22.90 -2.53 -8.70
CA THR A 118 -21.53 -2.55 -8.14
C THR A 118 -21.47 -2.19 -6.66
N ALA A 119 -22.59 -1.80 -6.05
CA ALA A 119 -22.64 -1.39 -4.63
C ALA A 119 -22.07 -2.44 -3.65
N PRO A 120 -22.33 -3.76 -3.80
CA PRO A 120 -21.84 -4.77 -2.87
C PRO A 120 -20.31 -4.96 -2.87
N LEU A 121 -19.60 -4.46 -3.90
CA LEU A 121 -18.15 -4.66 -4.03
C LEU A 121 -17.38 -3.95 -2.91
N LYS A 122 -17.86 -2.78 -2.46
CA LYS A 122 -17.28 -2.04 -1.33
C LYS A 122 -17.34 -2.87 -0.05
N ASP A 123 -18.52 -3.37 0.29
CA ASP A 123 -18.72 -4.11 1.54
C ASP A 123 -17.94 -5.43 1.52
N LYS A 124 -17.88 -6.07 0.34
CA LYS A 124 -17.07 -7.27 0.15
C LYS A 124 -15.58 -7.02 0.34
N PHE A 125 -15.04 -5.91 -0.20
CA PHE A 125 -13.65 -5.50 0.01
C PHE A 125 -13.36 -5.40 1.51
N TRP A 126 -14.13 -4.58 2.22
CA TRP A 126 -13.87 -4.31 3.64
C TRP A 126 -14.02 -5.57 4.52
N SER A 127 -14.94 -6.47 4.18
CA SER A 127 -15.08 -7.76 4.88
C SER A 127 -13.87 -8.68 4.69
N LEU A 128 -13.32 -8.78 3.48
CA LEU A 128 -12.14 -9.59 3.20
C LEU A 128 -10.86 -8.93 3.74
N PHE A 129 -10.78 -7.60 3.61
CA PHE A 129 -9.68 -6.80 4.12
C PHE A 129 -9.54 -6.94 5.63
N ALA A 130 -10.63 -6.90 6.39
CA ALA A 130 -10.59 -7.08 7.84
C ALA A 130 -9.87 -8.38 8.23
N LYS A 131 -10.19 -9.50 7.56
CA LYS A 131 -9.52 -10.79 7.79
C LYS A 131 -8.04 -10.77 7.42
N CYS A 132 -7.68 -10.11 6.32
CA CYS A 132 -6.29 -9.92 5.92
C CYS A 132 -5.52 -9.09 6.97
N TYR A 133 -6.13 -8.02 7.45
CA TYR A 133 -5.55 -7.11 8.44
C TYR A 133 -5.35 -7.80 9.80
N ASP A 134 -6.37 -8.49 10.31
CA ASP A 134 -6.32 -9.21 11.59
C ASP A 134 -5.23 -10.29 11.57
N SER A 135 -5.12 -11.04 10.47
CA SER A 135 -4.06 -12.04 10.30
C SER A 135 -2.67 -11.42 10.31
N ALA A 136 -2.48 -10.28 9.63
CA ALA A 136 -1.19 -9.59 9.57
C ALA A 136 -0.79 -9.03 10.95
N CYS A 137 -1.74 -8.41 11.66
CA CYS A 137 -1.55 -7.90 13.03
C CYS A 137 -1.16 -9.01 14.01
N ALA A 138 -1.82 -10.17 13.93
CA ALA A 138 -1.52 -11.32 14.76
C ALA A 138 -0.08 -11.82 14.51
N SER A 139 0.33 -11.95 13.24
CA SER A 139 1.70 -12.35 12.90
C SER A 139 2.75 -11.37 13.43
N PHE A 140 2.56 -10.07 13.20
CA PHE A 140 3.50 -9.03 13.65
C PHE A 140 3.59 -8.92 15.18
N SER A 141 2.46 -9.05 15.89
CA SER A 141 2.43 -8.97 17.35
C SER A 141 3.22 -10.11 18.03
N ASN A 142 3.34 -11.24 17.34
CA ASN A 142 4.04 -12.42 17.83
C ASN A 142 5.54 -12.38 17.52
N ASP A 143 5.94 -11.84 16.37
CA ASP A 143 7.32 -11.89 15.89
C ASP A 143 7.75 -10.57 15.21
N PRO A 144 8.81 -9.90 15.71
CA PRO A 144 9.33 -8.67 15.08
C PRO A 144 9.90 -8.89 13.67
N ALA A 145 10.30 -10.10 13.31
CA ALA A 145 10.79 -10.42 11.96
C ALA A 145 9.68 -10.32 10.89
N CYS A 146 8.41 -10.33 11.31
CA CYS A 146 7.25 -10.34 10.43
C CYS A 146 6.70 -8.94 10.10
N ILE A 147 7.52 -7.88 10.20
CA ILE A 147 7.08 -6.51 9.87
C ILE A 147 6.61 -6.38 8.41
N ASP A 148 7.21 -7.16 7.50
CA ASP A 148 6.80 -7.26 6.09
C ASP A 148 5.35 -7.70 5.91
N LYS A 149 4.76 -8.41 6.89
CA LYS A 149 3.37 -8.85 6.84
C LYS A 149 2.38 -7.69 6.88
N LEU A 150 2.77 -6.54 7.42
CA LEU A 150 1.93 -5.33 7.44
C LEU A 150 1.92 -4.56 6.11
N ASP A 151 2.90 -4.80 5.23
CA ASP A 151 2.94 -4.17 3.90
C ASP A 151 1.73 -4.59 3.04
N ARG A 152 1.37 -5.86 3.09
CA ARG A 152 0.25 -6.39 2.31
C ARG A 152 -1.08 -5.64 2.58
N PRO A 153 -1.60 -5.55 3.81
CA PRO A 153 -2.83 -4.80 4.05
C PRO A 153 -2.68 -3.31 3.70
N MET A 154 -1.51 -2.71 3.89
CA MET A 154 -1.26 -1.33 3.44
C MET A 154 -1.45 -1.19 1.92
N LYS A 155 -0.87 -2.08 1.12
CA LYS A 155 -1.01 -2.11 -0.34
C LYS A 155 -2.45 -2.32 -0.79
N GLU A 156 -3.19 -3.23 -0.14
CA GLU A 156 -4.60 -3.46 -0.47
C GLU A 156 -5.45 -2.21 -0.31
N VAL A 157 -5.24 -1.43 0.76
CA VAL A 157 -5.95 -0.16 0.98
C VAL A 157 -5.55 0.90 -0.04
N LEU A 158 -4.26 0.96 -0.40
CA LEU A 158 -3.76 1.87 -1.43
C LEU A 158 -4.35 1.55 -2.82
N GLU A 159 -4.34 0.28 -3.21
CA GLU A 159 -4.93 -0.18 -4.48
C GLU A 159 -6.44 0.05 -4.51
N TYR A 160 -7.12 -0.23 -3.40
CA TYR A 160 -8.54 0.06 -3.25
C TYR A 160 -8.84 1.54 -3.46
N SER A 161 -8.07 2.42 -2.80
CA SER A 161 -8.25 3.86 -2.91
C SER A 161 -8.02 4.37 -4.34
N LYS A 162 -6.90 3.98 -4.96
CA LYS A 162 -6.51 4.45 -6.30
C LYS A 162 -7.41 3.91 -7.42
N GLY A 163 -7.89 2.68 -7.28
CA GLY A 163 -8.66 1.99 -8.30
C GLY A 163 -10.16 1.96 -8.01
N LEU A 164 -10.56 1.08 -7.10
CA LEU A 164 -11.96 0.71 -6.92
C LEU A 164 -12.80 1.82 -6.29
N HIS A 165 -12.29 2.50 -5.26
CA HIS A 165 -12.95 3.64 -4.61
C HIS A 165 -13.24 4.75 -5.63
N LYS A 166 -12.23 5.15 -6.41
CA LYS A 166 -12.37 6.14 -7.48
C LYS A 166 -13.47 5.74 -8.48
N LYS A 167 -13.42 4.52 -9.03
CA LYS A 167 -14.43 4.05 -10.00
C LYS A 167 -15.85 3.94 -9.41
N LEU A 168 -15.99 3.53 -8.16
CA LEU A 168 -17.30 3.44 -7.51
C LEU A 168 -17.95 4.82 -7.36
N HIS A 169 -17.16 5.87 -7.11
CA HIS A 169 -17.67 7.21 -6.86
C HIS A 169 -17.67 8.16 -8.07
N ASP A 170 -16.85 7.91 -9.10
CA ASP A 170 -16.82 8.73 -10.32
C ASP A 170 -18.10 8.56 -11.17
N THR A 171 -18.81 7.44 -11.02
CA THR A 171 -20.09 7.20 -11.76
C THR A 171 -21.33 7.78 -11.08
N SER A 172 -21.19 8.39 -9.91
CA SER A 172 -22.28 9.02 -9.15
C SER A 172 -22.45 10.49 -9.54
N SER A 173 -22.79 10.77 -10.80
CA SER A 173 -23.16 12.12 -11.27
C SER A 173 -24.52 12.61 -10.76
N SER A 174 -25.18 11.85 -9.87
CA SER A 174 -26.47 12.19 -9.26
C SER A 174 -26.30 12.47 -7.75
N GLY A 175 -25.95 13.72 -7.44
CA GLY A 175 -26.54 14.52 -6.35
C GLY A 175 -26.42 14.14 -4.86
N ILE A 176 -26.02 12.92 -4.46
CA ILE A 176 -25.99 12.54 -3.03
C ILE A 176 -24.60 12.02 -2.66
N SER A 177 -23.74 12.95 -2.20
CA SER A 177 -22.30 12.77 -2.01
C SER A 177 -21.87 12.24 -0.63
N SER A 178 -22.82 11.85 0.24
CA SER A 178 -22.49 11.50 1.65
C SER A 178 -21.54 10.31 1.78
N GLY A 179 -21.68 9.28 0.94
CA GLY A 179 -20.89 8.05 1.06
C GLY A 179 -19.42 8.16 0.64
N LYS A 180 -19.05 9.12 -0.22
CA LYS A 180 -17.65 9.29 -0.69
C LYS A 180 -16.74 9.76 0.46
N GLY A 181 -17.22 10.72 1.24
CA GLY A 181 -16.46 11.28 2.36
C GLY A 181 -16.25 10.28 3.49
N GLU A 182 -17.25 9.45 3.79
CA GLU A 182 -17.14 8.41 4.83
C GLU A 182 -16.13 7.33 4.44
N ASP A 183 -16.15 6.87 3.20
CA ASP A 183 -15.26 5.82 2.72
C ASP A 183 -13.81 6.32 2.61
N ALA A 184 -13.58 7.56 2.15
CA ALA A 184 -12.27 8.20 2.16
C ALA A 184 -11.70 8.37 3.58
N LYS A 185 -12.56 8.74 4.55
CA LYS A 185 -12.19 8.77 5.97
C LYS A 185 -11.83 7.38 6.48
N ARG A 186 -12.59 6.34 6.09
CA ARG A 186 -12.30 4.95 6.46
C ARG A 186 -10.93 4.50 5.95
N ILE A 187 -10.61 4.75 4.69
CA ILE A 187 -9.27 4.50 4.09
C ILE A 187 -8.18 5.13 4.96
N THR A 188 -8.29 6.43 5.20
CA THR A 188 -7.31 7.21 5.97
C THR A 188 -7.17 6.67 7.39
N ASN A 189 -8.28 6.40 8.07
CA ASN A 189 -8.29 5.88 9.44
C ASN A 189 -7.71 4.47 9.54
N THR A 190 -7.96 3.61 8.54
CA THR A 190 -7.37 2.28 8.48
C THR A 190 -5.86 2.35 8.31
N MET A 191 -5.35 3.21 7.43
CA MET A 191 -3.90 3.42 7.27
C MET A 191 -3.24 3.95 8.56
N LYS A 192 -3.89 4.92 9.22
CA LYS A 192 -3.46 5.41 10.53
C LYS A 192 -3.47 4.30 11.59
N GLY A 193 -4.51 3.48 11.62
CA GLY A 193 -4.65 2.36 12.55
C GLY A 193 -3.50 1.36 12.45
N MET A 194 -3.05 1.04 11.22
CA MET A 194 -1.89 0.18 10.98
C MET A 194 -0.61 0.71 11.63
N ILE A 195 -0.32 2.00 11.43
CA ILE A 195 0.88 2.66 11.96
C ILE A 195 0.80 2.77 13.49
N LYS A 196 -0.36 3.16 14.04
CA LYS A 196 -0.58 3.22 15.48
C LYS A 196 -0.39 1.86 16.14
N MET A 197 -0.96 0.80 15.54
CA MET A 197 -0.77 -0.57 16.02
C MET A 197 0.71 -0.96 16.03
N GLN A 198 1.46 -0.61 14.98
CA GLN A 198 2.91 -0.85 14.94
C GLN A 198 3.63 -0.17 16.12
N CYS A 199 3.36 1.11 16.36
CA CYS A 199 3.94 1.87 17.47
C CYS A 199 3.54 1.26 18.83
N ASP A 200 2.27 0.93 19.02
CA ASP A 200 1.73 0.37 20.26
C ASP A 200 2.40 -0.96 20.62
N VAL A 201 2.62 -1.84 19.63
CA VAL A 201 3.33 -3.12 19.87
C VAL A 201 4.76 -2.85 20.32
N ILE A 202 5.48 -1.93 19.66
CA ILE A 202 6.86 -1.57 20.01
C ILE A 202 6.93 -1.04 21.44
N LEU A 203 6.05 -0.10 21.80
CA LEU A 203 6.01 0.51 23.13
C LEU A 203 5.68 -0.54 24.21
N LYS A 204 4.66 -1.38 23.99
CA LYS A 204 4.29 -2.45 24.95
C LYS A 204 5.40 -3.47 25.15
N LYS A 205 6.07 -3.89 24.07
CA LYS A 205 7.12 -4.93 24.13
C LYS A 205 8.42 -4.38 24.74
N LYS A 206 8.71 -3.10 24.57
CA LYS A 206 9.82 -2.41 25.25
C LYS A 206 9.66 -2.43 26.78
N ASP A 207 8.46 -2.21 27.30
CA ASP A 207 8.22 -2.21 28.75
C ASP A 207 8.51 -3.59 29.38
N LEU A 208 8.25 -4.68 28.63
CA LEU A 208 8.63 -6.02 29.05
C LEU A 208 10.15 -6.16 29.23
N TRP A 209 10.93 -5.53 28.35
CA TRP A 209 12.39 -5.54 28.44
C TRP A 209 12.89 -4.76 29.67
N ALA A 210 12.31 -3.59 29.96
CA ALA A 210 12.69 -2.79 31.13
C ALA A 210 12.59 -3.61 32.42
N ASN A 211 11.53 -4.44 32.53
CA ASN A 211 11.30 -5.32 33.68
C ASN A 211 12.26 -6.51 33.74
N LEU A 212 12.69 -7.05 32.60
CA LEU A 212 13.63 -8.20 32.52
C LEU A 212 15.07 -7.81 32.86
N SER A 213 15.45 -6.55 32.70
CA SER A 213 16.83 -6.08 32.96
C SER A 213 17.29 -6.25 34.41
N HIS A 214 16.37 -6.50 35.35
CA HIS A 214 16.67 -6.70 36.77
C HIS A 214 16.98 -8.16 37.15
N THR A 215 16.80 -9.12 36.25
CA THR A 215 17.00 -10.56 36.51
C THR A 215 18.04 -11.17 35.55
N CYS A 216 19.27 -10.63 35.57
CA CYS A 216 20.42 -11.16 34.83
C CYS A 216 20.93 -12.51 35.37
N GLN A 217 20.19 -13.60 35.16
CA GLN A 217 20.70 -14.96 35.42
C GLN A 217 20.46 -15.96 34.29
N ASN A 218 19.87 -15.56 33.16
CA ASN A 218 19.49 -16.54 32.14
C ASN A 218 20.56 -16.78 31.06
N PRO A 219 20.68 -18.05 30.61
CA PRO A 219 21.69 -18.52 29.66
C PRO A 219 21.49 -17.92 28.27
N CYS A 220 22.54 -18.08 27.45
CA CYS A 220 22.68 -17.59 26.08
C CYS A 220 21.35 -17.49 25.31
N PRO A 221 20.99 -16.30 24.76
CA PRO A 221 19.71 -16.10 24.12
C PRO A 221 19.53 -17.05 22.90
N PRO A 222 18.30 -17.49 22.62
CA PRO A 222 18.00 -18.33 21.46
C PRO A 222 18.36 -17.61 20.15
N LYS A 223 18.74 -18.39 19.13
CA LYS A 223 19.18 -17.88 17.80
C LYS A 223 18.07 -17.23 16.97
N THR A 224 16.81 -17.30 17.41
CA THR A 224 15.64 -16.77 16.69
C THR A 224 15.30 -15.37 17.18
N LEU A 225 15.11 -14.42 16.26
CA LEU A 225 14.71 -13.06 16.58
C LEU A 225 13.31 -13.08 17.24
N ALA A 226 13.24 -12.70 18.50
CA ALA A 226 12.00 -12.52 19.24
C ALA A 226 12.01 -11.20 20.01
N TRP A 227 10.84 -10.63 20.28
CA TRP A 227 10.71 -9.34 20.97
C TRP A 227 11.49 -9.27 22.29
N ASN A 228 11.51 -10.34 23.08
CA ASN A 228 12.21 -10.41 24.36
C ASN A 228 13.73 -10.65 24.26
N THR A 229 14.24 -10.95 23.06
CA THR A 229 15.67 -11.19 22.80
C THR A 229 16.40 -9.98 22.22
N MET A 230 15.67 -8.93 21.88
CA MET A 230 16.21 -7.70 21.28
C MET A 230 17.11 -6.94 22.25
N SER A 231 18.27 -6.49 21.76
CA SER A 231 19.17 -5.64 22.52
C SER A 231 18.67 -4.19 22.56
N PRO A 232 19.16 -3.36 23.51
CA PRO A 232 18.92 -1.90 23.50
C PRO A 232 19.24 -1.23 22.16
N ARG A 233 20.27 -1.72 21.47
CA ARG A 233 20.68 -1.20 20.16
C ARG A 233 19.64 -1.53 19.09
N ASP A 234 19.07 -2.73 19.11
CA ASP A 234 18.02 -3.14 18.17
C ASP A 234 16.75 -2.31 18.34
N TRP A 235 16.33 -2.11 19.59
CA TRP A 235 15.20 -1.23 19.92
C TRP A 235 15.44 0.21 19.44
N THR A 236 16.65 0.73 19.66
CA THR A 236 17.04 2.06 19.21
C THR A 236 16.96 2.17 17.69
N ALA A 237 17.47 1.17 16.96
CA ALA A 237 17.45 1.14 15.50
C ALA A 237 16.01 1.12 14.96
N ILE A 238 15.13 0.29 15.54
CA ILE A 238 13.71 0.24 15.18
C ILE A 238 13.03 1.60 15.38
N ILE A 239 13.19 2.19 16.56
CA ILE A 239 12.49 3.43 16.87
C ILE A 239 13.01 4.58 16.00
N HIS A 240 14.33 4.70 15.83
CA HIS A 240 14.89 5.69 14.90
C HIS A 240 14.37 5.50 13.47
N SER A 241 14.26 4.26 12.99
CA SER A 241 13.75 3.95 11.65
C SER A 241 12.33 4.46 11.40
N ILE A 242 11.45 4.41 12.42
CA ILE A 242 10.10 4.99 12.34
C ILE A 242 10.18 6.52 12.41
N LEU A 243 11.01 7.05 13.32
CA LEU A 243 11.16 8.49 13.54
C LEU A 243 11.85 9.23 12.37
N LEU A 244 12.44 8.53 11.39
CA LEU A 244 12.87 9.14 10.13
C LEU A 244 11.75 9.93 9.45
N MET A 245 10.49 9.53 9.68
CA MET A 245 9.32 10.20 9.11
C MET A 245 8.88 11.48 9.86
N VAL A 246 9.50 11.83 11.00
CA VAL A 246 9.12 13.02 11.81
C VAL A 246 9.13 14.32 11.01
N HIS A 247 10.03 14.46 10.04
CA HIS A 247 10.13 15.66 9.22
C HIS A 247 9.05 15.75 8.13
N ASN A 248 8.29 14.68 7.88
CA ASN A 248 7.15 14.73 6.98
C ASN A 248 5.95 15.36 7.68
N LYS A 249 5.39 16.43 7.10
CA LYS A 249 4.25 17.18 7.63
C LYS A 249 3.07 16.27 7.97
N HIS A 250 2.69 15.37 7.06
CA HIS A 250 1.55 14.49 7.27
C HIS A 250 1.79 13.49 8.39
N PHE A 251 3.01 12.98 8.54
CA PHE A 251 3.33 12.11 9.67
C PHE A 251 3.24 12.88 10.99
N HIS A 252 3.88 14.06 11.06
CA HIS A 252 3.88 14.88 12.26
C HIS A 252 2.47 15.27 12.74
N GLU A 253 1.61 15.71 11.81
CA GLU A 253 0.24 16.15 12.14
C GLU A 253 -0.67 14.99 12.62
N ASN A 254 -0.42 13.77 12.15
CA ASN A 254 -1.33 12.65 12.39
C ASN A 254 -0.87 11.68 13.49
N PHE A 255 0.42 11.73 13.87
CA PHE A 255 1.04 10.80 14.81
C PHE A 255 1.88 11.52 15.89
N SER A 256 1.53 12.77 16.22
CA SER A 256 2.29 13.58 17.21
C SER A 256 2.44 12.89 18.56
N LYS A 257 1.38 12.23 19.05
CA LYS A 257 1.42 11.47 20.31
C LYS A 257 2.41 10.31 20.21
N GLU A 258 2.27 9.48 19.18
CA GLU A 258 3.13 8.31 18.99
C GLU A 258 4.60 8.71 18.80
N ILE A 259 4.88 9.85 18.14
CA ILE A 259 6.22 10.43 18.02
C ILE A 259 6.81 10.75 19.40
N VAL A 260 6.06 11.45 20.25
CA VAL A 260 6.51 11.79 21.61
C VAL A 260 6.77 10.54 22.44
N ASP A 261 5.87 9.57 22.38
CA ASP A 261 6.00 8.29 23.12
C ASP A 261 7.24 7.51 22.66
N LEU A 262 7.51 7.47 21.35
CA LEU A 262 8.71 6.84 20.77
C LEU A 262 10.00 7.58 21.14
N GLN A 263 10.00 8.92 21.14
CA GLN A 263 11.16 9.71 21.58
C GLN A 263 11.45 9.51 23.07
N TRP A 264 10.42 9.48 23.91
CA TRP A 264 10.54 9.16 25.32
C TRP A 264 11.12 7.75 25.52
N ALA A 265 10.63 6.78 24.73
CA ALA A 265 11.13 5.43 24.74
C ALA A 265 12.64 5.36 24.42
N LEU A 266 13.13 6.14 23.45
CA LEU A 266 14.56 6.25 23.13
C LEU A 266 15.39 6.78 24.30
N GLN A 267 14.91 7.85 24.96
CA GLN A 267 15.60 8.41 26.12
C GLN A 267 15.81 7.37 27.21
N ILE A 268 14.76 6.61 27.54
CA ILE A 268 14.82 5.51 28.51
C ILE A 268 15.85 4.46 28.06
N ILE A 269 15.80 3.97 26.81
CA ILE A 269 16.75 2.95 26.32
C ILE A 269 18.21 3.46 26.38
N GLY A 270 18.43 4.73 26.04
CA GLY A 270 19.74 5.36 26.10
C GLY A 270 20.35 5.34 27.51
N THR A 271 19.54 5.53 28.55
CA THR A 271 20.02 5.45 29.95
C THR A 271 20.53 4.06 30.34
N PHE A 272 19.96 2.99 29.77
CA PHE A 272 20.38 1.61 30.04
C PHE A 272 21.65 1.19 29.29
N SER A 273 22.02 1.90 28.22
CA SER A 273 23.21 1.56 27.41
C SER A 273 24.53 1.85 28.12
N PHE A 274 24.50 2.46 29.32
CA PHE A 274 25.66 2.82 30.11
C PHE A 274 25.87 1.98 31.38
N VAL A 275 25.35 0.75 31.45
CA VAL A 275 25.74 -0.17 32.54
C VAL A 275 27.21 -0.56 32.33
N LYS A 276 28.11 0.27 32.89
CA LYS A 276 29.55 0.02 32.95
C LYS A 276 29.78 -1.25 33.77
N VAL A 277 29.98 -2.38 33.10
CA VAL A 277 30.47 -3.59 33.75
C VAL A 277 31.88 -3.30 34.25
N CYS A 278 32.13 -3.50 35.54
CA CYS A 278 33.46 -3.31 36.12
C CYS A 278 34.45 -4.30 35.47
N ALA A 279 35.44 -3.77 34.73
CA ALA A 279 36.44 -4.58 34.02
C ALA A 279 37.28 -5.49 34.93
N ALA A 280 37.31 -5.24 36.23
CA ALA A 280 38.04 -6.05 37.21
C ALA A 280 37.30 -7.33 37.63
N CYS A 281 36.00 -7.43 37.38
CA CYS A 281 35.14 -8.48 37.97
C CYS A 281 34.52 -9.34 36.87
N ASN A 282 35.34 -10.06 36.11
CA ASN A 282 34.89 -10.84 34.94
C ASN A 282 34.26 -12.21 35.30
N ASN A 283 34.17 -12.53 36.59
CA ASN A 283 33.36 -13.62 37.11
C ASN A 283 32.32 -12.97 38.01
N GLY A 284 31.04 -13.26 37.79
CA GLY A 284 29.87 -12.64 38.43
C GLY A 284 29.73 -12.83 39.95
N ASP A 285 30.84 -12.98 40.66
CA ASP A 285 30.94 -13.22 42.08
C ASP A 285 31.92 -12.20 42.70
N CYS A 286 31.61 -10.90 42.57
CA CYS A 286 32.36 -9.90 43.33
C CYS A 286 31.91 -9.94 44.79
N LYS A 287 32.60 -10.75 45.60
CA LYS A 287 32.59 -10.64 47.07
C LYS A 287 33.28 -9.36 47.57
N CYS A 288 33.59 -8.42 46.68
CA CYS A 288 34.06 -7.10 47.07
C CYS A 288 32.93 -6.36 47.77
N LYS A 289 32.94 -6.35 49.11
CA LYS A 289 32.12 -5.46 49.95
C LYS A 289 32.57 -4.00 49.79
N CYS A 290 32.70 -3.49 48.57
CA CYS A 290 32.98 -2.09 48.30
C CYS A 290 31.71 -1.27 48.49
N HIS A 291 31.31 -1.08 49.75
CA HIS A 291 30.21 -0.18 50.10
C HIS A 291 30.49 1.29 49.71
N LYS A 292 31.74 1.61 49.33
CA LYS A 292 32.19 2.93 48.87
C LYS A 292 32.12 3.16 47.35
N CYS A 293 31.87 2.13 46.54
CA CYS A 293 31.87 2.27 45.07
C CYS A 293 30.59 2.91 44.51
N ARG A 294 29.61 3.25 45.36
CA ARG A 294 28.34 3.86 44.94
C ARG A 294 28.41 5.38 44.73
N LYS A 295 29.54 6.06 45.01
CA LYS A 295 29.59 7.54 44.96
C LYS A 295 30.69 8.21 44.12
N GLN A 296 31.61 7.51 43.47
CA GLN A 296 32.56 8.16 42.55
C GLN A 296 33.04 7.16 41.50
N LEU A 297 32.60 7.36 40.26
CA LEU A 297 32.62 6.36 39.19
C LEU A 297 33.77 6.54 38.19
N ASP A 298 34.90 7.14 38.59
CA ASP A 298 36.03 7.35 37.67
C ASP A 298 37.37 6.73 38.09
N ARG A 299 37.53 6.22 39.32
CA ARG A 299 38.79 5.51 39.71
C ARG A 299 38.53 4.42 40.75
N CYS A 300 38.36 3.16 40.32
CA CYS A 300 38.61 2.03 41.22
C CYS A 300 40.12 1.79 41.27
N SER A 301 40.76 2.21 42.35
CA SER A 301 42.15 1.91 42.69
C SER A 301 42.25 0.56 43.42
N CYS A 302 41.65 -0.46 42.82
CA CYS A 302 41.71 -1.84 43.30
C CYS A 302 42.89 -2.57 42.62
N GLY A 303 44.09 -2.45 43.22
CA GLY A 303 45.19 -3.41 43.06
C GLY A 303 46.33 -3.01 42.13
N ASN A 304 47.42 -2.53 42.72
CA ASN A 304 48.74 -2.41 42.10
C ASN A 304 49.24 -3.77 41.57
N ASN A 305 50.01 -3.70 40.49
CA ASN A 305 50.76 -4.79 39.87
C ASN A 305 49.94 -5.86 39.14
N HIS A 306 49.49 -5.58 37.91
CA HIS A 306 49.60 -6.56 36.83
C HIS A 306 49.58 -5.86 35.46
N LYS A 307 50.50 -6.32 34.61
CA LYS A 307 50.81 -5.92 33.24
C LYS A 307 49.56 -5.55 32.42
N ASN A 308 49.69 -4.46 31.63
CA ASN A 308 48.78 -3.99 30.58
C ASN A 308 48.12 -5.11 29.74
N LYS A 309 47.10 -5.77 30.28
CA LYS A 309 46.18 -6.59 29.51
C LYS A 309 45.07 -5.66 29.04
N ARG A 310 45.15 -5.27 27.76
CA ARG A 310 44.07 -4.57 27.06
C ARG A 310 42.74 -5.24 27.38
N LEU A 311 41.76 -4.44 27.78
CA LEU A 311 40.37 -4.86 27.93
C LEU A 311 39.93 -5.61 26.66
N LYS A 312 39.65 -6.91 26.77
CA LYS A 312 38.71 -7.56 25.87
C LYS A 312 37.36 -7.50 26.57
N VAL A 313 36.60 -6.45 26.26
CA VAL A 313 35.16 -6.48 26.51
C VAL A 313 34.62 -7.53 25.55
N THR A 314 34.47 -8.77 26.03
CA THR A 314 33.69 -9.78 25.33
C THR A 314 32.23 -9.43 25.60
N LEU A 315 31.74 -8.37 24.95
CA LEU A 315 30.31 -8.29 24.64
C LEU A 315 29.98 -9.61 23.96
N CYS A 316 28.93 -10.30 24.39
CA CYS A 316 28.37 -11.39 23.60
C CYS A 316 28.03 -10.82 22.23
N ASN A 317 28.95 -10.93 21.27
CA ASN A 317 28.79 -10.50 19.89
C ASN A 317 27.75 -11.35 19.16
N ASP A 318 27.21 -12.38 19.81
CA ASP A 318 26.19 -13.29 19.29
C ASP A 318 24.76 -12.78 19.49
N THR A 319 24.56 -11.53 19.92
CA THR A 319 23.22 -10.92 19.91
C THR A 319 22.79 -10.67 18.46
N VAL A 320 21.65 -11.24 18.08
CA VAL A 320 21.00 -11.01 16.77
C VAL A 320 20.89 -9.50 16.55
N GLN A 321 21.56 -8.98 15.52
CA GLN A 321 21.48 -7.57 15.14
C GLN A 321 20.38 -7.38 14.10
N ILE A 322 19.44 -6.49 14.39
CA ILE A 322 18.43 -6.10 13.42
C ILE A 322 19.08 -5.27 12.33
N GLN A 323 19.00 -5.79 11.11
CA GLN A 323 19.38 -5.07 9.90
C GLN A 323 18.18 -4.29 9.41
N VAL A 324 18.18 -2.98 9.65
CA VAL A 324 17.20 -2.07 9.05
C VAL A 324 17.69 -1.75 7.64
N PRO A 325 16.88 -1.96 6.58
CA PRO A 325 17.25 -1.56 5.23
C PRO A 325 17.54 -0.06 5.14
N ASP A 326 18.36 0.37 4.17
CA ASP A 326 18.65 1.80 3.99
C ASP A 326 17.50 2.57 3.33
N ASN A 327 16.56 1.87 2.68
CA ASN A 327 15.48 2.48 1.91
C ASN A 327 14.11 2.23 2.55
N LEU A 328 13.34 3.31 2.72
CA LEU A 328 11.97 3.31 3.22
C LEU A 328 10.99 2.58 2.29
N ASP A 329 11.34 2.35 1.02
CA ASP A 329 10.53 1.61 0.05
C ASP A 329 10.44 0.10 0.35
N LYS A 330 11.34 -0.42 1.19
CA LYS A 330 11.42 -1.84 1.47
C LYS A 330 10.33 -2.26 2.47
N PRO A 331 9.55 -3.31 2.18
CA PRO A 331 8.51 -3.80 3.09
C PRO A 331 9.00 -4.18 4.50
N ASN A 332 10.27 -4.55 4.63
CA ASN A 332 10.89 -4.90 5.91
C ASN A 332 11.51 -3.69 6.64
N HIS A 333 11.41 -2.48 6.10
CA HIS A 333 11.84 -1.26 6.78
C HIS A 333 10.76 -0.81 7.78
N TRP A 334 11.15 -0.48 9.02
CA TRP A 334 10.19 -0.16 10.08
C TRP A 334 9.40 1.13 9.82
N GLY A 335 10.03 2.14 9.21
CA GLY A 335 9.33 3.33 8.70
C GLY A 335 8.47 3.15 7.43
N HIS A 336 8.41 1.95 6.83
CA HIS A 336 7.77 1.74 5.51
C HIS A 336 6.28 2.12 5.48
N LEU A 337 5.52 1.72 6.50
CA LEU A 337 4.07 2.00 6.57
C LEU A 337 3.80 3.50 6.68
N ALA A 338 4.57 4.20 7.52
CA ALA A 338 4.49 5.63 7.67
C ALA A 338 4.84 6.36 6.37
N TRP A 339 5.88 5.90 5.67
CA TRP A 339 6.23 6.42 4.34
C TRP A 339 5.09 6.24 3.32
N ASN A 340 4.52 5.04 3.21
CA ASN A 340 3.38 4.77 2.33
C ASN A 340 2.16 5.66 2.64
N PHE A 341 1.87 5.89 3.92
CA PHE A 341 0.81 6.81 4.34
C PHE A 341 1.09 8.25 3.90
N CYS A 342 2.32 8.74 4.07
CA CYS A 342 2.68 10.09 3.64
C CYS A 342 2.54 10.25 2.12
N GLN A 343 3.06 9.31 1.35
CA GLN A 343 2.91 9.29 -0.11
C GLN A 343 1.44 9.30 -0.55
N PHE A 344 0.59 8.58 0.18
CA PHE A 344 -0.85 8.59 -0.05
C PHE A 344 -1.47 9.95 0.24
N MET A 345 -1.12 10.60 1.35
CA MET A 345 -1.63 11.93 1.69
C MET A 345 -1.16 12.98 0.68
N ASP A 346 0.10 12.92 0.25
CA ASP A 346 0.68 13.81 -0.76
C ASP A 346 -0.03 13.66 -2.13
N SER A 347 -0.53 12.46 -2.45
CA SER A 347 -1.22 12.21 -3.72
C SER A 347 -2.70 12.63 -3.73
N ASN A 348 -3.30 12.93 -2.57
CA ASN A 348 -4.73 13.19 -2.42
C ASN A 348 -5.07 14.60 -1.90
N ASN A 349 -4.07 15.39 -1.52
CA ASN A 349 -4.18 16.83 -1.26
C ASN A 349 -3.76 17.61 -2.51
#